data_AF-A0AB37NUC8-F1
#
_entry.id   AF-A0AB37NUC8-F1
#
_cell.length_a   1.000
_cell.length_b   1.000
_cell.length_c   1.000
_cell.angle_alpha   90.00
_cell.angle_beta   90.00
_cell.angle_gamma   90.00
#
_symmetry.space_group_name_H-M   'P 1'
#
loop_
_entity.id
_entity.type
_entity.pdbx_description
1 polymer ?
#
loop_
_entity_poly.entity_id
_entity_poly.type
_entity_poly.pdbx_seq_one_letter_code
_entity_poly.pdbx_strand_id
1 'polypeptide(L)'
;MKVGYGLLTAFYTHPGEKDNLVKILLEAAEALDDYNTCIQYIVSESETEVDTVFVSEIWVDKGHHAASLDNPAVQETIARAKPMIKEIKQIQELDILGGKGV
;
A
#
# COMPACT_ATOMS: atom_id res chain seq x y z
N MET A 1 -19.53 6.35 13.40
CA MET A 1 -18.19 6.97 13.46
C MET A 1 -17.32 6.23 12.48
N LYS A 2 -16.53 6.94 11.68
CA LYS A 2 -15.56 6.39 10.73
C LYS A 2 -14.22 6.30 11.44
N VAL A 3 -13.52 5.16 11.35
CA VAL A 3 -12.18 4.96 11.90
C VAL A 3 -11.12 5.56 10.99
N GLY A 4 -11.30 5.51 9.67
CA GLY A 4 -10.32 6.05 8.75
C GLY A 4 -10.73 5.97 7.28
N TYR A 5 -9.90 6.55 6.43
CA TYR A 5 -9.94 6.46 4.98
C TYR A 5 -9.17 5.21 4.53
N GLY A 6 -9.80 4.35 3.74
CA GLY A 6 -9.20 3.10 3.27
C GLY A 6 -8.89 3.12 1.78
N LEU A 7 -7.83 2.42 1.39
CA LEU A 7 -7.45 2.17 0.02
C LEU A 7 -7.22 0.68 -0.20
N LEU A 8 -7.71 0.16 -1.32
CA LEU A 8 -7.32 -1.15 -1.82
C LEU A 8 -6.71 -0.96 -3.21
N THR A 9 -5.45 -1.35 -3.36
CA THR A 9 -4.68 -1.14 -4.58
C THR A 9 -4.09 -2.47 -5.06
N ALA A 10 -4.19 -2.75 -6.34
CA ALA A 10 -3.47 -3.82 -7.02
C ALA A 10 -2.28 -3.25 -7.80
N PHE A 11 -1.13 -3.87 -7.64
CA PHE A 11 0.10 -3.62 -8.37
C PHE A 11 0.37 -4.84 -9.26
N TYR A 12 0.17 -4.68 -10.56
CA TYR A 12 0.49 -5.70 -11.55
C TYR A 12 1.98 -5.59 -11.89
N THR A 13 2.74 -6.65 -11.68
CA THR A 13 4.19 -6.65 -11.91
C THR A 13 4.54 -7.10 -13.32
N HIS A 14 5.78 -6.82 -13.74
CA HIS A 14 6.38 -7.59 -14.81
C HIS A 14 6.59 -9.06 -14.35
N PRO A 15 6.54 -10.04 -15.26
CA PRO A 15 6.75 -11.44 -14.91
C PRO A 15 8.07 -11.65 -14.16
N GLY A 16 8.02 -12.32 -13.01
CA GLY A 16 9.18 -12.61 -12.18
C GLY A 16 9.61 -11.50 -11.21
N GLU A 17 8.96 -10.33 -11.23
CA GLU A 17 9.29 -9.21 -10.34
C GLU A 17 8.43 -9.14 -9.07
N LYS A 18 7.39 -9.99 -8.94
CA LYS A 18 6.45 -9.97 -7.80
C LYS A 18 7.19 -10.01 -6.45
N ASP A 19 8.09 -10.96 -6.27
CA ASP A 19 8.78 -11.16 -4.99
C ASP A 19 9.69 -9.99 -4.62
N ASN A 20 10.28 -9.32 -5.62
CA ASN A 20 11.08 -8.13 -5.40
C ASN A 20 10.19 -6.95 -4.98
N LEU A 21 9.02 -6.80 -5.61
CA LEU A 21 8.06 -5.77 -5.24
C LEU A 21 7.53 -6.00 -3.82
N VAL A 22 7.19 -7.24 -3.46
CA VAL A 22 6.73 -7.60 -2.10
C VAL A 22 7.76 -7.19 -1.05
N LYS A 23 9.06 -7.45 -1.28
CA LYS A 23 10.12 -7.02 -0.35
C LYS A 23 10.13 -5.51 -0.15
N ILE A 24 10.08 -4.73 -1.23
CA ILE A 24 10.08 -3.26 -1.14
C ILE A 24 8.83 -2.75 -0.40
N LEU A 25 7.66 -3.33 -0.66
CA LEU A 25 6.42 -2.91 0.00
C LEU A 25 6.40 -3.29 1.48
N LEU A 26 7.03 -4.40 1.87
CA LEU A 26 7.18 -4.78 3.28
C LEU A 26 8.21 -3.89 4.00
N GLU A 27 9.32 -3.53 3.36
CA GLU A 27 10.24 -2.51 3.88
C GLU A 27 9.53 -1.17 4.08
N ALA A 28 8.63 -0.79 3.16
CA ALA A 28 7.80 0.40 3.30
C ALA A 28 6.86 0.31 4.51
N ALA A 29 6.26 -0.86 4.74
CA ALA A 29 5.40 -1.11 5.90
C ALA A 29 6.17 -0.92 7.21
N GLU A 30 7.39 -1.44 7.32
CA GLU A 30 8.25 -1.24 8.49
C GLU A 30 8.60 0.24 8.70
N ALA A 31 8.87 0.99 7.62
CA ALA A 31 9.14 2.43 7.71
C ALA A 31 7.91 3.26 8.12
N LEU A 32 6.70 2.73 7.92
CA LEU A 32 5.46 3.39 8.31
C LEU A 32 5.14 3.25 9.81
N ASP A 33 5.87 2.41 10.56
CA ASP A 33 5.70 2.30 12.02
C ASP A 33 5.94 3.65 12.73
N ASP A 34 6.81 4.50 12.18
CA ASP A 34 7.05 5.86 12.68
C ASP A 34 5.96 6.87 12.26
N TYR A 35 5.02 6.45 11.40
CA TYR A 35 3.97 7.27 10.78
C TYR A 35 2.59 6.92 11.34
N ASN A 36 2.28 7.41 12.55
CA ASN A 36 1.01 7.17 13.28
C ASN A 36 -0.28 7.51 12.50
N THR A 37 -0.19 8.24 11.38
CA THR A 37 -1.33 8.59 10.54
C THR A 37 -1.67 7.52 9.51
N CYS A 38 -0.74 6.61 9.23
CA CYS A 38 -1.01 5.32 8.59
C CYS A 38 -1.38 4.33 9.69
N ILE A 39 -2.65 3.92 9.73
CA ILE A 39 -3.18 3.03 10.77
C ILE A 39 -2.88 1.58 10.42
N GLN A 40 -3.00 1.22 9.14
CA GLN A 40 -2.64 -0.11 8.64
C GLN A 40 -2.07 0.00 7.23
N TYR A 41 -1.07 -0.83 6.95
CA TYR A 41 -0.50 -1.05 5.63
C TYR A 41 -0.24 -2.56 5.47
N ILE A 42 -1.12 -3.25 4.74
CA ILE A 42 -1.10 -4.70 4.61
C ILE A 42 -0.77 -5.09 3.18
N VAL A 43 0.35 -5.78 3.01
CA VAL A 43 0.78 -6.37 1.73
C VAL A 43 0.22 -7.79 1.64
N SER A 44 -0.39 -8.14 0.50
CA SER A 44 -1.02 -9.43 0.27
C SER A 44 -0.73 -9.95 -1.13
N GLU A 45 -0.69 -11.27 -1.27
CA GLU A 45 -0.62 -11.97 -2.55
C GLU A 45 -1.82 -12.89 -2.76
N SER A 46 -2.05 -13.29 -4.00
CA SER A 46 -3.13 -14.21 -4.38
C SER A 46 -2.56 -15.45 -5.04
N GLU A 47 -3.11 -16.62 -4.72
CA GLU A 47 -2.77 -17.88 -5.39
C GLU A 47 -3.20 -17.90 -6.87
N THR A 48 -4.18 -17.07 -7.25
CA THR A 48 -4.73 -17.04 -8.61
C THR A 48 -4.22 -15.87 -9.46
N GLU A 49 -3.57 -14.88 -8.86
CA GLU A 49 -3.02 -13.70 -9.55
C GLU A 49 -1.51 -13.60 -9.31
N VAL A 50 -0.75 -14.44 -10.02
CA VAL A 50 0.68 -14.73 -9.76
C VAL A 50 1.64 -13.56 -10.00
N ASP A 51 1.25 -12.57 -10.80
CA ASP A 51 2.04 -11.36 -11.09
C ASP A 51 1.34 -10.11 -10.50
N THR A 52 0.69 -10.26 -9.34
CA THR A 52 -0.06 -9.17 -8.70
C THR A 52 0.19 -9.15 -7.20
N VAL A 53 0.43 -7.94 -6.68
CA VAL A 53 0.52 -7.66 -5.25
C VAL A 53 -0.62 -6.72 -4.87
N PHE A 54 -1.29 -6.99 -3.77
CA PHE A 54 -2.35 -6.15 -3.24
C PHE A 54 -1.85 -5.42 -2.00
N VAL A 55 -2.20 -4.14 -1.89
CA VAL A 55 -1.98 -3.36 -0.67
C VAL A 55 -3.33 -2.85 -0.18
N SER A 56 -3.64 -3.18 1.07
CA SER A 56 -4.77 -2.61 1.81
C SER A 56 -4.26 -1.62 2.83
N GLU A 57 -4.76 -0.40 2.77
CA GLU A 57 -4.31 0.69 3.62
C GLU A 57 -5.47 1.28 4.41
N ILE A 58 -5.20 1.72 5.63
CA ILE A 58 -6.10 2.52 6.44
C ILE A 58 -5.31 3.73 6.92
N TRP A 59 -5.82 4.93 6.63
CA TRP A 59 -5.27 6.20 7.03
C TRP A 59 -6.27 6.95 7.90
N VAL A 60 -5.80 7.86 8.76
CA VAL A 60 -6.70 8.73 9.53
C VAL A 60 -7.65 9.52 8.62
N ASP A 61 -7.16 10.00 7.47
CA ASP A 61 -7.95 10.61 6.40
C ASP A 61 -7.19 10.61 5.04
N LYS A 62 -7.88 11.08 3.99
CA LYS A 62 -7.33 11.17 2.62
C LYS A 62 -6.19 12.17 2.50
N GLY A 63 -6.17 13.22 3.30
CA GLY A 63 -5.13 14.25 3.29
C GLY A 63 -3.81 13.72 3.81
N HIS A 64 -3.82 12.91 4.88
CA HIS A 64 -2.63 12.27 5.41
C HIS A 64 -2.04 11.22 4.47
N HIS A 65 -2.89 10.44 3.79
CA HIS A 65 -2.42 9.58 2.71
C HIS A 65 -1.71 10.40 1.61
N ALA A 66 -2.36 11.47 1.12
CA ALA A 66 -1.77 12.31 0.08
C ALA A 66 -0.42 12.93 0.51
N ALA A 67 -0.35 13.45 1.74
CA ALA A 67 0.87 14.03 2.29
C ALA A 67 2.00 13.01 2.49
N SER A 68 1.67 11.73 2.72
CA SER A 68 2.68 10.67 2.84
C SER A 68 3.49 10.49 1.55
N LEU A 69 2.88 10.74 0.38
CA LEU A 69 3.52 10.61 -0.94
C LEU A 69 4.59 11.68 -1.19
N ASP A 70 4.58 12.76 -0.41
CA ASP A 70 5.59 13.81 -0.45
C ASP A 70 6.80 13.51 0.48
N ASN A 71 6.73 12.46 1.31
CA ASN A 71 7.86 12.07 2.15
C ASN A 71 9.03 11.53 1.28
N PRO A 72 10.27 12.04 1.44
CA PRO A 72 11.44 11.57 0.69
C PRO A 72 11.68 10.06 0.77
N ALA A 73 11.48 9.42 1.92
CA ALA A 73 11.64 7.97 2.10
C ALA A 73 10.57 7.18 1.33
N VAL A 74 9.34 7.69 1.29
CA VAL A 74 8.26 7.12 0.47
C VAL A 74 8.58 7.30 -1.01
N GLN A 75 9.08 8.46 -1.42
CA GLN A 75 9.50 8.70 -2.82
C GLN A 75 10.64 7.80 -3.25
N GLU A 76 11.62 7.55 -2.38
CA GLU A 76 12.72 6.59 -2.65
C GLU A 76 12.18 5.17 -2.83
N THR A 77 11.26 4.75 -1.96
CA THR A 77 10.57 3.46 -2.07
C THR A 77 9.81 3.35 -3.40
N ILE A 78 9.04 4.38 -3.77
CA ILE A 78 8.32 4.44 -5.05
C ILE A 78 9.30 4.34 -6.22
N ALA A 79 10.43 5.04 -6.17
CA ALA A 79 11.44 4.99 -7.22
C ALA A 79 12.05 3.59 -7.39
N ARG A 80 12.27 2.86 -6.28
CA ARG A 80 12.75 1.47 -6.29
C ARG A 80 11.69 0.48 -6.80
N ALA A 81 10.42 0.69 -6.44
CA ALA A 81 9.31 -0.19 -6.82
C ALA A 81 8.88 -0.02 -8.29
N LYS A 82 8.89 1.22 -8.80
CA LYS A 82 8.34 1.58 -10.12
C LYS A 82 8.84 0.72 -11.29
N PRO A 83 10.13 0.35 -11.41
CA PRO A 83 10.62 -0.50 -12.50
C PRO A 83 10.00 -1.91 -12.54
N MET A 84 9.47 -2.40 -11.42
CA MET A 84 8.86 -3.73 -11.30
C MET A 84 7.37 -3.72 -11.70
N ILE A 85 6.75 -2.55 -11.73
CA ILE A 85 5.31 -2.37 -11.85
C ILE A 85 4.94 -2.09 -13.31
N LYS A 86 4.12 -2.98 -13.88
CA LYS A 86 3.52 -2.83 -15.20
C LYS A 86 2.30 -1.91 -15.17
N GLU A 87 1.45 -2.05 -14.14
CA GLU A 87 0.21 -1.29 -13.99
C GLU A 87 -0.16 -1.15 -12.51
N ILE A 88 -0.74 -0.01 -12.14
CA ILE A 88 -1.32 0.21 -10.81
C ILE A 88 -2.82 0.43 -11.00
N LYS A 89 -3.62 -0.31 -10.25
CA LYS A 89 -5.07 -0.15 -10.22
C LYS A 89 -5.56 0.07 -8.80
N GLN A 90 -6.03 1.28 -8.52
CA GLN A 90 -6.80 1.56 -7.32
C GLN A 90 -8.17 0.88 -7.46
N ILE A 91 -8.39 -0.21 -6.71
CA ILE A 91 -9.61 -0.99 -6.77
C ILE A 91 -10.77 -0.21 -6.13
N GLN A 92 -10.53 0.39 -4.96
CA GLN A 92 -11.57 1.09 -4.21
C GLN A 92 -10.99 2.10 -3.21
N GLU A 93 -11.68 3.24 -3.04
CA GLU A 93 -11.57 4.10 -1.86
C GLU A 93 -12.72 3.79 -0.89
N LEU A 94 -12.43 3.73 0.41
CA LEU A 94 -13.38 3.27 1.42
C LEU A 94 -13.48 4.26 2.59
N ASP A 95 -14.70 4.36 3.14
CA ASP A 95 -14.89 4.85 4.50
C ASP A 95 -14.85 3.66 5.47
N ILE A 96 -13.75 3.52 6.21
CA ILE A 96 -13.60 2.44 7.20
C ILE A 96 -14.45 2.76 8.41
N LEU A 97 -15.50 1.98 8.65
CA LEU A 97 -16.44 2.20 9.75
C LEU A 97 -15.98 1.58 11.09
N GLY A 98 -15.06 0.63 11.04
CA GLY A 98 -14.53 -0.11 12.20
C GLY A 98 -14.38 -1.60 11.90
N GLY A 99 -13.82 -2.36 12.84
CA GLY A 99 -13.57 -3.78 12.68
C GLY A 99 -12.80 -4.37 13.85
N LYS A 100 -12.43 -5.65 13.78
CA LYS A 100 -11.52 -6.27 14.74
C LYS A 100 -10.08 -6.01 14.30
N GLY A 101 -9.23 -5.55 15.22
CA GLY A 101 -7.83 -5.22 14.91
C GLY A 101 -7.64 -3.85 14.26
N VAL A 102 -8.72 -3.05 14.22
CA VAL A 102 -8.80 -1.67 13.74
C VAL A 102 -9.43 -0.82 14.84
#